data_AF-A0A9E4ZAX3-F1
#
_entry.id   AF-A0A9E4ZAX3-F1
#
_cell.length_a   1.000
_cell.length_b   1.000
_cell.length_c   1.000
_cell.angle_alpha   90.00
_cell.angle_beta   90.00
_cell.angle_gamma   90.00
#
_symmetry.space_group_name_H-M   'P 1'
#
loop_
_entity.id
_entity.type
_entity.pdbx_description
1 polymer ?
#
loop_
_entity_poly.entity_id
_entity_poly.type
_entity_poly.pdbx_seq_one_letter_code
_entity_poly.pdbx_strand_id
1 'polypeptide(L)'
;MNWAEQIVKTLKDWDTSMIVYVPDISIHQVTSLIDEDPFFRLVSATREEEAIGIAVGSYAVGRNAAVFMQSSGFGNSVNALASLCIPARTPIPMFINLRGGPGEFNIAQVAMGRAVIPIMDQLGLPHFTLAND
;
A
#
# COMPACT_ATOMS: atom_id res chain seq x y z
N MET A 1 -16.23 5.29 -14.26
CA MET A 1 -14.85 5.11 -13.78
C MET A 1 -14.86 3.97 -12.79
N ASN A 2 -14.06 2.94 -13.00
CA ASN A 2 -13.93 1.85 -12.04
C ASN A 2 -13.04 2.29 -10.85
N TRP A 3 -12.94 1.45 -9.82
CA TRP A 3 -12.16 1.77 -8.62
C TRP A 3 -10.66 2.00 -8.92
N ALA A 4 -10.08 1.27 -9.86
CA ALA A 4 -8.66 1.39 -10.21
C ALA A 4 -8.37 2.71 -10.93
N GLU A 5 -9.22 3.08 -11.88
CA GLU A 5 -9.18 4.38 -12.56
C GLU A 5 -9.37 5.54 -11.57
N GLN A 6 -10.25 5.38 -10.57
CA GLN A 6 -10.44 6.36 -9.50
C GLN A 6 -9.17 6.54 -8.66
N ILE A 7 -8.51 5.44 -8.26
CA ILE A 7 -7.24 5.51 -7.53
C ILE A 7 -6.19 6.25 -8.36
N VAL A 8 -6.02 5.88 -9.63
CA VAL A 8 -5.05 6.53 -10.55
C VAL A 8 -5.32 8.02 -10.66
N LYS A 9 -6.57 8.41 -10.89
CA LYS A 9 -6.95 9.83 -10.96
C LYS A 9 -6.63 10.55 -9.66
N THR A 10 -7.02 10.00 -8.52
CA THR A 10 -6.79 10.64 -7.21
C THR A 10 -5.30 10.77 -6.89
N LEU A 11 -4.48 9.77 -7.21
CA LEU A 11 -3.02 9.88 -7.04
C LEU A 11 -2.44 11.05 -7.86
N LYS A 12 -2.93 11.27 -9.08
CA LYS A 12 -2.53 12.41 -9.93
C LYS A 12 -2.99 13.75 -9.36
N ASP A 13 -4.25 13.83 -8.91
CA ASP A 13 -4.82 15.05 -8.31
C ASP A 13 -3.99 15.52 -7.08
N TRP A 14 -3.32 14.59 -6.38
CA TRP A 14 -2.49 14.83 -5.20
C TRP A 14 -0.97 14.75 -5.47
N ASP A 15 -0.56 14.82 -6.74
CA ASP A 15 0.84 14.78 -7.19
C ASP A 15 1.66 13.57 -6.64
N THR A 16 0.99 12.44 -6.42
CA THR A 16 1.62 11.21 -5.91
C THR A 16 2.16 10.39 -7.08
N SER A 17 3.39 10.71 -7.48
CA SER A 17 3.99 10.20 -8.71
C SER A 17 4.95 9.02 -8.50
N MET A 18 5.37 8.71 -7.27
CA MET A 18 6.19 7.52 -6.99
C MET A 18 5.33 6.39 -6.44
N ILE A 19 5.30 5.25 -7.11
CA ILE A 19 4.50 4.10 -6.67
C ILE A 19 5.43 2.93 -6.45
N VAL A 20 5.42 2.38 -5.24
CA VAL A 20 6.24 1.21 -4.88
C VAL A 20 5.33 0.06 -4.51
N TYR A 21 5.64 -1.15 -4.97
CA TYR A 21 4.81 -2.31 -4.70
C TYR A 21 5.61 -3.59 -4.68
N VAL A 22 5.08 -4.62 -4.04
CA VAL A 22 5.51 -6.00 -4.26
C VAL A 22 4.47 -6.64 -5.18
N PRO A 23 4.87 -7.28 -6.30
CA PRO A 23 3.92 -7.84 -7.26
C PRO A 23 2.95 -8.84 -6.64
N ASP A 24 1.65 -8.57 -6.80
CA ASP A 24 0.56 -9.45 -6.38
C ASP A 24 -0.59 -9.34 -7.38
N ILE A 25 -1.25 -10.47 -7.67
CA ILE A 25 -2.32 -10.53 -8.67
C ILE A 25 -3.51 -9.63 -8.30
N SER A 26 -3.73 -9.37 -7.02
CA SER A 26 -4.86 -8.60 -6.54
C SER A 26 -4.75 -7.10 -6.77
N ILE A 27 -3.53 -6.58 -6.94
CA ILE A 27 -3.28 -5.16 -7.25
C ILE A 27 -2.94 -4.96 -8.73
N HIS A 28 -2.91 -6.03 -9.53
CA HIS A 28 -2.49 -5.99 -10.93
C HIS A 28 -3.28 -4.96 -11.75
N GLN A 29 -4.60 -4.90 -11.58
CA GLN A 29 -5.46 -3.98 -12.33
C GLN A 29 -5.04 -2.51 -12.19
N VAL A 30 -4.74 -2.06 -10.97
CA VAL A 30 -4.31 -0.67 -10.74
C VAL A 30 -2.84 -0.47 -11.10
N THR A 31 -1.96 -1.44 -10.83
CA THR A 31 -0.55 -1.32 -11.18
C THR A 31 -0.31 -1.30 -12.68
N SER A 32 -1.11 -2.00 -13.49
CA SER A 32 -1.02 -1.94 -14.95
C SER A 32 -1.37 -0.55 -15.50
N LEU A 33 -2.43 0.07 -14.99
CA LEU A 33 -2.79 1.44 -15.37
C LEU A 33 -1.71 2.45 -14.96
N ILE A 34 -1.06 2.23 -13.81
CA ILE A 34 0.06 3.06 -13.33
C ILE A 34 1.30 2.87 -14.21
N ASP A 35 1.62 1.65 -14.65
CA ASP A 35 2.79 1.34 -15.47
C ASP A 35 2.70 1.95 -16.88
N GLU A 36 1.48 2.05 -17.42
CA GLU A 36 1.21 2.63 -18.73
C GLU A 36 1.18 4.18 -18.75
N ASP A 37 1.09 4.83 -17.59
CA ASP A 37 0.96 6.30 -17.48
C ASP A 37 2.31 6.95 -17.11
N PRO A 38 2.89 7.80 -17.99
CA PRO A 38 4.22 8.39 -17.78
C PRO A 38 4.29 9.41 -16.63
N PHE A 39 3.15 9.80 -16.05
CA PHE A 39 3.13 10.58 -14.81
C PHE A 39 3.78 9.81 -13.65
N PHE A 40 3.61 8.49 -13.61
CA PHE A 40 4.09 7.68 -12.51
C PHE A 40 5.48 7.12 -12.75
N ARG A 41 6.18 6.87 -11.64
CA ARG A 41 7.32 5.97 -11.57
C ARG A 41 6.89 4.77 -10.75
N LEU A 42 6.63 3.65 -11.43
CA LEU A 42 6.34 2.38 -10.78
C LEU A 42 7.65 1.64 -10.45
N VAL A 43 7.81 1.18 -9.22
CA VAL A 43 8.97 0.41 -8.76
C VAL A 43 8.51 -0.85 -8.06
N SER A 44 8.94 -2.00 -8.57
CA SER A 44 8.81 -3.27 -7.86
C SER A 44 9.90 -3.36 -6.79
N ALA A 45 9.49 -3.56 -5.54
CA ALA A 45 10.37 -3.91 -4.43
C ALA A 45 10.48 -5.44 -4.31
N THR A 46 11.54 -5.92 -3.66
CA THR A 46 11.71 -7.35 -3.36
C THR A 46 10.99 -7.78 -2.09
N ARG A 47 10.77 -6.83 -1.17
CA ARG A 47 10.10 -7.03 0.12
C ARG A 47 9.30 -5.78 0.48
N GLU A 48 8.23 -5.92 1.26
CA GLU A 48 7.35 -4.78 1.57
C GLU A 48 8.02 -3.74 2.47
N GLU A 49 8.89 -4.15 3.38
CA GLU A 49 9.69 -3.21 4.19
C GLU A 49 10.66 -2.35 3.36
N GLU A 50 11.17 -2.90 2.24
CA GLU A 50 11.97 -2.16 1.27
C GLU A 50 11.09 -1.13 0.54
N ALA A 51 9.86 -1.52 0.19
CA ALA A 51 8.91 -0.62 -0.45
C ALA A 51 8.62 0.62 0.42
N ILE A 52 8.47 0.43 1.73
CA ILE A 52 8.37 1.53 2.70
C ILE A 52 9.60 2.42 2.66
N GLY A 53 10.81 1.85 2.70
CA GLY A 53 12.06 2.62 2.67
C GLY A 53 12.19 3.46 1.39
N ILE A 54 11.88 2.90 0.23
CA ILE A 54 11.89 3.60 -1.06
C ILE A 54 10.87 4.77 -1.05
N ALA A 55 9.65 4.52 -0.57
CA ALA A 55 8.62 5.55 -0.50
C ALA A 55 9.00 6.71 0.44
N VAL A 56 9.58 6.39 1.60
CA VAL A 56 10.12 7.40 2.54
C VAL A 56 11.26 8.20 1.90
N GLY A 57 12.18 7.53 1.20
CA GLY A 57 13.27 8.20 0.49
C GLY A 57 12.77 9.16 -0.59
N SER A 58 11.76 8.75 -1.37
CA SER A 58 11.08 9.60 -2.35
C SER A 58 10.47 10.84 -1.68
N TYR A 59 9.74 10.66 -0.58
CA TYR A 59 9.14 11.78 0.15
C TYR A 59 10.20 12.74 0.69
N ALA A 60 11.33 12.22 1.20
CA ALA A 60 12.42 13.03 1.75
C ALA A 60 13.06 13.97 0.72
N VAL A 61 12.98 13.65 -0.58
CA VAL A 61 13.46 14.52 -1.67
C VAL A 61 12.34 15.35 -2.31
N GLY A 62 11.18 15.43 -1.67
CA GLY A 62 10.05 16.25 -2.12
C GLY A 62 9.15 15.61 -3.17
N ARG A 63 9.20 14.28 -3.34
CA ARG A 63 8.34 13.55 -4.28
C ARG A 63 7.37 12.64 -3.53
N ASN A 64 6.07 12.94 -3.60
CA ASN A 64 5.04 12.15 -2.95
C ASN A 64 5.02 10.71 -3.47
N ALA A 65 4.87 9.77 -2.54
CA ALA A 65 4.91 8.34 -2.83
C ALA A 65 3.75 7.60 -2.18
N ALA A 66 3.30 6.52 -2.83
CA ALA A 66 2.34 5.57 -2.26
C ALA A 66 2.85 4.14 -2.40
N VAL A 67 2.36 3.27 -1.52
CA VAL A 67 2.74 1.86 -1.48
C VAL A 67 1.54 0.96 -1.69
N PHE A 68 1.66 -0.02 -2.59
CA PHE A 68 0.65 -1.06 -2.79
C PHE A 68 1.17 -2.39 -2.25
N MET A 69 0.35 -3.08 -1.46
CA MET A 69 0.67 -4.38 -0.88
C MET A 69 -0.60 -5.18 -0.55
N GLN A 70 -0.43 -6.40 -0.08
CA GLN A 70 -1.52 -7.19 0.52
C GLN A 70 -1.36 -7.29 2.04
N SER A 71 -2.33 -7.92 2.70
CA SER A 71 -2.37 -8.09 4.17
C SER A 71 -1.09 -8.70 4.77
N SER A 72 -0.54 -9.75 4.16
CA SER A 72 0.71 -10.37 4.62
C SER A 72 1.90 -9.41 4.55
N GLY A 73 1.97 -8.63 3.48
CA GLY A 73 3.00 -7.62 3.26
C GLY A 73 2.95 -6.47 4.26
N PHE A 74 1.74 -6.08 4.67
CA PHE A 74 1.57 -5.14 5.79
C PHE A 74 2.16 -5.72 7.08
N GLY A 75 1.89 -7.00 7.37
CA GLY A 75 2.48 -7.72 8.50
C GLY A 75 4.02 -7.66 8.53
N ASN A 76 4.67 -7.85 7.38
CA ASN A 76 6.13 -7.73 7.25
C ASN A 76 6.62 -6.29 7.49
N SER A 77 5.81 -5.30 7.11
CA SER A 77 6.16 -3.88 7.13
C SER A 77 5.99 -3.20 8.48
N VAL A 78 5.36 -3.86 9.47
CA VAL A 78 5.01 -3.26 10.77
C VAL A 78 6.22 -2.58 11.44
N ASN A 79 7.37 -3.25 11.48
CA ASN A 79 8.56 -2.68 12.11
C ASN A 79 9.11 -1.48 11.32
N ALA A 80 9.09 -1.52 9.98
CA ALA A 80 9.48 -0.38 9.16
C ALA A 80 8.56 0.83 9.41
N LEU A 81 7.25 0.61 9.50
CA LEU A 81 6.30 1.67 9.84
C LEU A 81 6.58 2.27 11.23
N ALA A 82 6.75 1.41 12.24
CA ALA A 82 6.95 1.81 13.63
C ALA A 82 8.30 2.50 13.88
N SER A 83 9.35 2.08 13.18
CA SER A 83 10.71 2.61 13.39
C SER A 83 11.10 3.74 12.44
N LEU A 84 10.45 3.86 11.27
CA LEU A 84 10.80 4.86 10.26
C LEU A 84 9.65 5.84 9.98
N CYS A 85 8.51 5.37 9.45
CA CYS A 85 7.44 6.27 9.02
C CYS A 85 6.84 7.09 10.17
N ILE A 86 6.49 6.42 11.27
CA ILE A 86 5.83 7.07 12.41
C ILE A 86 6.78 8.10 13.07
N PRO A 87 8.04 7.75 13.43
CA PRO A 87 8.95 8.73 14.04
C PRO A 87 9.32 9.87 13.09
N ALA A 88 9.51 9.59 11.80
CA ALA A 88 9.83 10.61 10.79
C ALA A 88 8.62 11.45 10.37
N ARG A 89 7.40 11.06 10.79
CA ARG A 89 6.13 11.70 10.40
C ARG A 89 5.96 11.75 8.88
N THR A 90 6.38 10.70 8.19
CA THR A 90 6.31 10.61 6.74
C THR A 90 4.91 10.11 6.33
N PRO A 91 4.11 10.91 5.62
CA PRO A 91 2.76 10.54 5.23
C PRO A 91 2.80 9.66 3.97
N ILE A 92 2.97 8.35 4.14
CA ILE A 92 2.95 7.40 3.03
C ILE A 92 1.57 6.73 2.97
N PRO A 93 0.71 7.06 1.98
CA PRO A 93 -0.52 6.32 1.73
C PRO A 93 -0.20 4.87 1.37
N MET A 94 -0.90 3.95 2.02
CA MET A 94 -0.79 2.52 1.77
C MET A 94 -2.11 1.97 1.24
N PHE A 95 -2.06 1.31 0.10
CA PHE A 95 -3.17 0.59 -0.50
C PHE A 95 -2.98 -0.89 -0.23
N ILE A 96 -3.82 -1.42 0.67
CA ILE A 96 -3.66 -2.78 1.17
C ILE A 96 -4.86 -3.60 0.70
N ASN A 97 -4.60 -4.62 -0.12
CA ASN A 97 -5.63 -5.61 -0.36
C ASN A 97 -5.84 -6.49 0.88
N LEU A 98 -7.04 -6.43 1.45
CA LEU A 98 -7.42 -7.22 2.62
C LEU A 98 -7.75 -8.66 2.22
N ARG A 99 -7.03 -9.62 2.79
CA ARG A 99 -7.24 -11.06 2.63
C ARG A 99 -7.82 -11.67 3.90
N GLY A 100 -8.22 -12.94 3.87
CA GLY A 100 -8.68 -13.64 5.07
C GLY A 100 -10.16 -13.44 5.45
N GLY A 101 -10.94 -12.83 4.56
CA GLY A 101 -12.39 -12.71 4.70
C GLY A 101 -13.15 -14.02 4.45
N PRO A 102 -14.49 -14.01 4.59
CA PRO A 102 -15.33 -15.17 4.27
C PRO A 102 -15.07 -15.69 2.84
N GLY A 103 -14.90 -17.00 2.70
CA GLY A 103 -14.60 -17.62 1.40
C GLY A 103 -13.13 -17.60 0.99
N GLU A 104 -12.23 -17.08 1.82
CA GLU A 104 -10.78 -17.22 1.60
C GLU A 104 -10.37 -18.70 1.62
N PHE A 105 -9.80 -19.17 0.50
CA PHE A 105 -9.31 -20.54 0.36
C PHE A 105 -7.88 -20.70 0.89
N ASN A 106 -7.08 -19.61 0.88
CA ASN A 106 -5.71 -19.64 1.34
C ASN A 106 -5.64 -19.40 2.85
N ILE A 107 -5.59 -20.48 3.63
CA ILE A 107 -5.55 -20.44 5.09
C ILE A 107 -4.37 -19.62 5.65
N ALA A 108 -3.25 -19.52 4.91
CA ALA A 108 -2.07 -18.77 5.36
C ALA A 108 -2.33 -17.25 5.42
N GLN A 109 -3.34 -16.76 4.69
CA GLN A 109 -3.70 -15.34 4.66
C GLN A 109 -4.68 -14.94 5.77
N VAL A 110 -5.33 -15.91 6.43
CA VAL A 110 -6.46 -15.63 7.33
C VAL A 110 -6.02 -14.94 8.61
N ALA A 111 -4.96 -15.44 9.27
CA ALA A 111 -4.51 -14.89 10.55
C ALA A 111 -4.03 -13.44 10.40
N MET A 112 -3.16 -13.19 9.41
CA MET A 112 -2.62 -11.86 9.18
C MET A 112 -3.67 -10.89 8.63
N GLY A 113 -4.55 -11.36 7.73
CA GLY A 113 -5.69 -10.57 7.24
C GLY A 113 -6.58 -9.99 8.34
N ARG A 114 -6.89 -10.79 9.36
CA ARG A 114 -7.66 -10.34 10.53
C ARG A 114 -6.89 -9.40 11.45
N ALA A 115 -5.56 -9.47 11.43
CA ALA A 115 -4.70 -8.68 12.30
C ALA A 115 -4.34 -7.30 11.72
N VAL A 116 -4.56 -7.04 10.42
CA VAL A 116 -4.23 -5.75 9.78
C VAL A 116 -4.86 -4.57 10.53
N ILE A 117 -6.19 -4.54 10.67
CA ILE A 117 -6.92 -3.45 11.31
C ILE A 117 -6.51 -3.29 12.79
N PRO A 118 -6.52 -4.34 13.63
CA PRO A 118 -6.06 -4.23 15.02
C PRO A 118 -4.64 -3.68 15.17
N ILE A 119 -3.71 -4.07 14.29
CA ILE A 119 -2.34 -3.54 14.31
C ILE A 119 -2.33 -2.05 13.94
N MET A 120 -3.08 -1.65 12.92
CA MET A 120 -3.22 -0.23 12.56
C MET A 120 -3.76 0.60 13.71
N ASP A 121 -4.79 0.11 14.40
CA ASP A 121 -5.36 0.78 15.58
C ASP A 121 -4.32 0.95 16.68
N GLN A 122 -3.53 -0.09 16.98
CA GLN A 122 -2.46 -0.03 18.00
C GLN A 122 -1.33 0.92 17.62
N LEU A 123 -1.00 1.02 16.34
CA LEU A 123 -0.01 1.96 15.82
C LEU A 123 -0.55 3.39 15.65
N GLY A 124 -1.85 3.61 15.86
CA GLY A 124 -2.50 4.90 15.64
C GLY A 124 -2.52 5.32 14.17
N LEU A 125 -2.51 4.36 13.23
CA LEU A 125 -2.54 4.63 11.80
C LEU A 125 -3.98 4.83 11.33
N PRO A 126 -4.34 5.98 10.74
CA PRO A 126 -5.67 6.17 10.16
C PRO A 126 -5.90 5.18 9.01
N HIS A 127 -7.04 4.49 9.02
CA HIS A 127 -7.40 3.53 7.99
C HIS A 127 -8.86 3.67 7.58
N PHE A 128 -9.13 3.31 6.32
CA PHE A 128 -10.45 3.31 5.73
C PHE A 128 -10.62 2.01 4.95
N THR A 129 -11.71 1.28 5.22
CA THR A 129 -12.03 0.07 4.47
C THR A 129 -13.04 0.42 3.39
N LEU A 130 -12.69 0.12 2.13
CA LEU A 130 -13.59 0.26 1.00
C LEU A 130 -14.40 -1.04 0.88
N ALA A 131 -15.67 -1.01 1.28
CA ALA A 131 -16.60 -2.11 1.07
C ALA A 131 -17.37 -1.89 -0.24
N ASN A 132 -17.71 -2.98 -0.92
CA ASN A 132 -18.70 -2.94 -2.00
C ASN A 132 -20.09 -2.93 -1.35
N ASP A 133 -20.64 -1.74 -1.09
CA ASP A 133 -22.07 -1.58 -0.90
C ASP A 133 -22.78 -1.53 -2.27
#